data_AF-A0A351Z954-F1
#
_entry.id   AF-A0A351Z954-F1
#
_cell.length_a   1.000
_cell.length_b   1.000
_cell.length_c   1.000
_cell.angle_alpha   90.00
_cell.angle_beta   90.00
_cell.angle_gamma   90.00
#
_symmetry.space_group_name_H-M   'P 1'
#
loop_
_entity.id
_entity.type
_entity.pdbx_description
1 polymer ?
#
loop_
_entity_poly.entity_id
_entity_poly.type
_entity_poly.pdbx_seq_one_letter_code
_entity_poly.pdbx_strand_id
1 'polypeptide(L)' 'MEAAGFRDVHVVQKSRFEIEETGIDAYARSIAGNFDVPPEAVREAARSVLSVQVFGRKSA' A
#
# COMPACT_ATOMS: atom_id res chain seq x y z
N MET A 1 -6.86 -6.19 13.96
CA MET A 1 -7.82 -6.95 13.12
C MET A 1 -8.96 -7.49 13.97
N GLU A 2 -8.67 -8.20 15.07
CA GLU A 2 -9.70 -8.64 16.04
C GLU A 2 -10.46 -7.46 16.67
N ALA A 3 -9.76 -6.38 17.05
CA ALA A 3 -10.40 -5.15 17.54
C ALA A 3 -11.35 -4.49 16.51
N ALA A 4 -11.24 -4.84 15.23
CA ALA A 4 -12.13 -4.39 14.16
C ALA A 4 -13.22 -5.44 13.81
N GLY A 5 -13.33 -6.51 14.60
CA GLY A 5 -14.37 -7.55 14.49
C GLY A 5 -14.07 -8.69 13.50
N PHE A 6 -12.86 -8.74 12.93
CA PHE A 6 -12.45 -9.78 11.99
C PHE A 6 -11.83 -11.00 12.70
N ARG A 7 -12.19 -12.20 12.28
CA ARG A 7 -11.64 -13.50 12.68
C ARG A 7 -11.09 -14.25 11.45
N ASP A 8 -10.32 -15.32 11.70
CA ASP A 8 -9.73 -16.19 10.67
C ASP A 8 -8.93 -15.44 9.61
N VAL A 9 -8.19 -14.42 10.05
CA VAL A 9 -7.47 -13.51 9.17
C VAL A 9 -6.24 -14.19 8.59
N HIS A 10 -6.16 -14.27 7.26
CA HIS A 10 -5.01 -14.85 6.57
C HIS A 10 -4.62 -14.04 5.32
N VAL A 11 -3.33 -14.04 5.02
CA VAL A 11 -2.79 -13.40 3.82
C VAL A 11 -3.12 -14.29 2.62
N VAL A 12 -3.89 -13.75 1.68
CA VAL A 12 -4.31 -14.48 0.47
C VAL A 12 -3.43 -14.14 -0.73
N GLN A 13 -2.78 -12.98 -0.74
CA GLN A 13 -1.86 -12.60 -1.80
C GLN A 13 -0.78 -11.66 -1.28
N LYS A 14 0.45 -11.87 -1.73
CA LYS A 14 1.55 -10.90 -1.63
C LYS A 14 2.00 -10.58 -3.05
N SER A 15 1.73 -9.36 -3.50
CA SER A 15 2.24 -8.83 -4.76
C SER A 15 3.05 -7.57 -4.49
N ARG A 16 3.84 -7.12 -5.46
CA ARG A 16 4.35 -5.74 -5.43
C ARG A 16 3.22 -4.82 -5.87
N PHE A 17 3.17 -3.63 -5.31
CA PHE A 17 2.26 -2.61 -5.84
C PHE A 17 2.71 -2.27 -7.27
N GLU A 18 1.96 -2.73 -8.27
CA GLU A 18 2.17 -2.36 -9.67
C GLU A 18 1.61 -0.94 -9.85
N ILE A 19 2.34 0.06 -9.38
CA ILE A 19 2.06 1.44 -9.80
C ILE A 19 2.50 1.54 -11.25
N GLU A 20 1.55 1.71 -12.17
CA GLU A 20 1.88 2.01 -13.56
C GLU A 20 2.86 3.18 -13.60
N GLU A 21 3.95 3.07 -14.36
CA GLU A 21 5.00 4.11 -14.41
C GLU A 21 4.45 5.47 -14.82
N THR A 22 3.35 5.50 -15.57
CA THR A 22 2.60 6.70 -15.97
C THR A 22 1.92 7.41 -14.79
N GLY A 23 1.58 6.70 -13.72
CA GLY A 23 0.91 7.22 -12.51
C GLY A 23 1.87 7.53 -11.36
N ILE A 24 3.08 6.96 -11.37
CA ILE A 24 4.03 7.08 -10.24
C ILE A 24 4.49 8.52 -10.02
N ASP A 25 4.55 9.34 -11.06
CA ASP A 25 5.04 10.71 -10.99
C ASP A 25 4.02 11.70 -10.42
N ALA A 26 2.74 11.50 -10.72
CA ALA A 26 1.67 12.28 -10.10
C ALA A 26 1.51 11.90 -8.62
N TYR A 27 1.56 10.60 -8.33
CA TYR A 27 1.50 10.07 -6.97
C TYR A 27 2.70 10.50 -6.12
N ALA A 28 3.91 10.36 -6.64
CA ALA A 28 5.14 10.75 -5.95
C ALA A 28 5.17 12.25 -5.65
N ARG A 29 4.76 13.11 -6.60
CA ARG A 29 4.68 14.56 -6.36
C ARG A 29 3.66 14.94 -5.29
N SER A 30 2.50 14.29 -5.29
CA SER A 30 1.46 14.53 -4.28
C SER A 30 1.92 14.18 -2.87
N ILE A 31 2.51 12.99 -2.69
CA ILE A 31 3.07 12.57 -1.39
C ILE A 31 4.27 13.44 -1.01
N ALA A 32 5.19 13.69 -1.93
CA ALA A 32 6.34 14.56 -1.70
C ALA A 32 5.93 15.93 -1.16
N GLY A 33 4.93 16.57 -1.76
CA GLY A 33 4.42 17.87 -1.30
C GLY A 33 3.70 17.81 0.05
N ASN A 34 2.97 16.74 0.33
CA ASN A 34 2.24 16.59 1.60
C ASN A 34 3.15 16.27 2.80
N PHE A 35 4.27 15.59 2.55
CA PHE A 35 5.18 15.10 3.60
C PHE A 35 6.54 15.80 3.60
N ASP A 36 6.75 16.78 2.73
CA ASP A 36 8.00 17.52 2.54
C ASP A 36 9.23 16.60 2.35
N VAL A 37 9.06 15.61 1.46
CA VAL A 37 10.11 14.61 1.13
C VAL A 37 10.43 14.65 -0.37
N PRO A 38 11.66 14.28 -0.79
CA PRO A 38 12.01 14.22 -2.20
C PRO A 38 11.12 13.22 -2.98
N PRO A 39 10.60 13.58 -4.17
CA PRO A 39 9.83 12.66 -5.01
C PRO A 39 10.57 11.36 -5.34
N GLU A 40 11.89 11.40 -5.46
CA GLU A 40 12.75 10.24 -5.72
C GLU A 40 12.68 9.23 -4.57
N ALA A 41 12.68 9.71 -3.32
CA ALA A 41 12.55 8.85 -2.14
C ALA A 41 11.18 8.16 -2.11
N VAL A 42 10.12 8.86 -2.54
CA VAL A 42 8.78 8.27 -2.66
C VAL A 42 8.73 7.22 -3.77
N ARG A 43 9.39 7.45 -4.92
CA ARG A 43 9.48 6.46 -6.01
C ARG A 43 10.22 5.19 -5.59
N GLU A 44 11.33 5.32 -4.87
CA GLU A 44 12.06 4.16 -4.34
C GLU A 44 11.23 3.37 -3.32
N ALA A 45 10.59 4.08 -2.39
CA ALA A 45 9.69 3.46 -1.42
C ALA A 45 8.53 2.74 -2.10
N ALA A 46 7.90 3.36 -3.10
CA ALA A 46 6.79 2.78 -3.85
C ALA A 46 7.15 1.45 -4.52
N ARG A 47 8.35 1.32 -5.09
CA ARG A 47 8.86 0.08 -5.69
C ARG A 47 9.14 -1.03 -4.67
N SER A 48 9.34 -0.65 -3.40
CA SER A 48 9.57 -1.58 -2.29
C SER A 48 8.30 -2.04 -1.59
N VAL A 49 7.17 -1.34 -1.79
CA VAL A 49 5.92 -1.62 -1.09
C VAL A 49 5.29 -2.93 -1.60
N LEU A 50 5.19 -3.89 -0.68
CA LEU A 50 4.43 -5.11 -0.89
C LEU A 50 2.95 -4.82 -0.66
N SER A 51 2.14 -5.03 -1.70
CA SER A 51 0.70 -5.14 -1.56
C SER A 51 0.37 -6.48 -0.91
N VAL A 52 -0.28 -6.42 0.25
CA VAL A 52 -0.73 -7.61 0.97
C VAL A 52 -2.24 -7.62 0.98
N GLN A 53 -2.82 -8.57 0.24
CA GLN A 53 -4.26 -8.83 0.33
C GLN A 53 -4.51 -9.78 1.49
N VAL A 54 -5.41 -9.39 2.37
CA VAL A 54 -5.76 -10.13 3.58
C VAL A 54 -7.25 -10.44 3.54
N PHE A 55 -7.60 -11.71 3.72
CA PHE A 55 -8.97 -12.13 3.92
C PHE A 55 -9.25 -12.24 5.42
N GLY A 56 -10.44 -11.84 5.84
CA GLY A 56 -10.92 -12.04 7.20
C GLY A 56 -12.43 -12.15 7.21
N ARG A 57 -12.96 -13.05 8.06
CA ARG A 57 -14.40 -13.15 8.29
C ARG A 57 -14.81 -12.13 9.33
N LYS A 58 -15.74 -11.25 8.99
CA LYS A 58 -16.35 -10.35 9.97
C LYS A 58 -17.33 -11.15 10.81
N SER A 59 -17.24 -11.01 12.13
CA SER A 59 -18.26 -11.52 13.04
C SER A 59 -19.56 -10.76 12.79
N ALA A 60 -20.69 -11.47 12.71
CA ALA A 60 -22.01 -10.84 12.66
C ALA A 60 -22.25 -9.92 13.87
#